data_AF-A0A951TG29-F1
#
_entry.id   AF-A0A951TG29-F1
#
_cell.length_a   1.000
_cell.length_b   1.000
_cell.length_c   1.000
_cell.angle_alpha   90.00
_cell.angle_beta   90.00
_cell.angle_gamma   90.00
#
_symmetry.space_group_name_H-M   'P 1'
#
loop_
_entity.id
_entity.type
_entity.pdbx_description
1 polymer ?
#
loop_
_entity_poly.entity_id
_entity_poly.type
_entity_poly.pdbx_seq_one_letter_code
_entity_poly.pdbx_strand_id
1 'polypeptide(L)'
;MNLPLAAALVAMTTVNLHGETIEIPDPLTLSSGQKVASVEGWQTKRRPELLELFRANVYGRAPIERPRNLKFEVSGVQKDAMNGAATRKHIKLSFSGPGGQGAINVLLFVP
;
A
#
# COMPACT_ATOMS: atom_id res chain seq x y z
N MET A 1 8.12 -13.41 -36.65
CA MET A 1 6.69 -13.45 -36.29
C MET A 1 6.45 -12.27 -35.36
N ASN A 2 5.96 -11.16 -35.92
CA ASN A 2 5.85 -9.86 -35.24
C ASN A 2 4.64 -9.85 -34.30
N LEU A 3 4.88 -9.69 -33.00
CA LEU A 3 3.87 -9.23 -32.04
C LEU A 3 3.81 -7.69 -32.14
N PRO A 4 2.62 -7.08 -32.23
CA PRO A 4 2.54 -5.62 -32.21
C PRO A 4 2.87 -5.16 -30.80
N LEU A 5 3.96 -4.40 -30.70
CA LEU A 5 4.31 -3.61 -29.54
C LEU A 5 3.16 -2.60 -29.32
N ALA A 6 2.23 -2.90 -28.43
CA ALA A 6 1.28 -1.91 -27.95
C ALA A 6 2.08 -0.90 -27.10
N ALA A 7 2.66 0.09 -27.77
CA ALA A 7 3.30 1.22 -27.12
C ALA A 7 2.20 2.03 -26.43
N ALA A 8 1.92 1.71 -25.17
CA ALA A 8 1.21 2.61 -24.30
C ALA A 8 2.05 3.88 -24.19
N LEU A 9 1.56 4.99 -24.75
CA LEU A 9 2.22 6.29 -24.66
C LEU A 9 2.11 6.77 -23.20
N VAL A 10 3.08 6.39 -22.39
CA VAL A 10 3.24 6.91 -21.04
C VAL A 10 3.87 8.29 -21.18
N ALA A 11 3.11 9.36 -20.92
CA ALA A 11 3.70 10.69 -20.84
C ALA A 11 4.76 10.66 -19.74
N MET A 12 6.00 11.02 -20.08
CA MET A 12 7.11 11.02 -19.13
C MET A 12 7.41 12.46 -18.67
N THR A 13 7.67 12.62 -17.38
CA THR A 13 8.26 13.83 -16.81
C THR A 13 9.75 13.59 -16.57
N THR A 14 10.58 14.60 -16.79
CA THR A 14 12.00 14.53 -16.51
C THR A 14 12.28 14.85 -15.05
N VAL A 15 13.13 14.04 -14.41
CA VAL A 15 13.69 14.35 -13.08
C VAL A 15 15.21 14.23 -13.18
N ASN A 16 15.93 15.23 -12.67
CA ASN A 16 17.37 15.16 -12.54
C ASN A 16 17.72 14.45 -11.22
N LEU A 17 18.32 13.27 -11.32
CA LEU A 17 18.93 12.57 -10.18
C LEU A 17 20.44 12.43 -10.45
N HIS A 18 21.26 12.97 -9.56
CA HIS A 18 22.73 12.84 -9.59
C HIS A 18 23.39 13.24 -10.93
N GLY A 19 22.81 14.19 -11.67
CA GLY A 19 23.36 14.65 -12.96
C GLY A 19 22.90 13.84 -14.18
N GLU A 20 22.07 12.81 -13.98
CA GLU A 20 21.40 12.10 -15.05
C GLU A 20 19.92 12.51 -15.13
N THR A 21 19.45 12.77 -16.35
CA THR A 21 18.04 13.04 -16.62
C THR A 21 17.33 11.70 -16.78
N ILE A 22 16.45 11.39 -15.82
CA ILE A 22 15.63 10.19 -15.84
C ILE A 22 14.23 10.59 -16.28
N GLU A 23 13.74 9.93 -17.33
CA GLU A 23 12.34 10.02 -17.71
C GLU A 23 11.51 9.11 -16.80
N ILE A 24 10.59 9.69 -16.05
CA ILE A 24 9.68 8.96 -15.16
C ILE A 24 8.23 9.12 -15.65
N PRO A 25 7.37 8.09 -15.51
CA PRO A 25 5.96 8.21 -15.84
C PRO A 25 5.28 9.36 -15.09
N ASP A 26 4.52 10.19 -15.80
CA ASP A 26 3.68 11.21 -15.19
C ASP A 26 2.56 10.55 -14.36
N PRO A 27 2.49 10.78 -13.04
CA PRO A 27 1.45 10.18 -12.20
C PRO A 27 0.05 10.67 -12.57
N LEU A 28 -0.10 11.85 -13.19
CA LEU A 28 -1.39 12.43 -13.60
C LEU A 28 -1.71 12.17 -15.08
N THR A 29 -1.07 11.19 -15.70
CA THR A 29 -1.43 10.70 -17.03
C THR A 29 -1.80 9.22 -16.96
N LEU A 30 -2.99 8.85 -17.45
CA LEU A 30 -3.40 7.44 -17.58
C LEU A 30 -2.47 6.71 -18.56
N SER A 31 -2.40 5.37 -18.51
CA SER A 31 -1.60 4.61 -19.48
C SER A 31 -2.12 4.73 -20.91
N SER A 32 -3.36 5.22 -21.08
CA SER A 32 -3.91 5.60 -22.38
C SER A 32 -3.37 6.92 -22.93
N GLY A 33 -2.57 7.67 -22.17
CA GLY A 33 -2.07 9.00 -22.50
C GLY A 33 -3.01 10.15 -22.10
N GLN A 34 -4.22 9.86 -21.62
CA GLN A 34 -5.18 10.89 -21.19
C GLN A 34 -4.74 11.53 -19.85
N LYS A 35 -4.73 12.87 -19.80
CA LYS A 35 -4.46 13.64 -18.57
C LYS A 35 -5.59 13.51 -17.56
N VAL A 36 -5.21 13.41 -16.29
CA VAL A 36 -6.10 13.38 -15.13
C VAL A 36 -6.20 14.79 -14.56
N ALA A 37 -7.32 15.46 -14.81
CA ALA A 37 -7.51 16.87 -14.46
C ALA A 37 -8.40 17.11 -13.22
N SER A 38 -8.90 16.06 -12.57
CA SER A 38 -9.81 16.18 -11.43
C SER A 38 -9.55 15.15 -10.35
N VAL A 39 -9.96 15.49 -9.11
CA VAL A 39 -9.91 14.59 -7.96
C VAL A 39 -10.71 13.32 -8.22
N GLU A 40 -11.90 13.45 -8.82
CA GLU A 40 -12.74 12.31 -9.19
C GLU A 40 -12.04 11.42 -10.23
N GLY A 41 -11.42 12.01 -11.27
CA GLY A 41 -10.67 11.26 -12.27
C GLY A 41 -9.47 10.53 -11.68
N TRP A 42 -8.79 11.14 -10.70
CA TRP A 42 -7.73 10.48 -9.95
C TRP A 42 -8.26 9.29 -9.15
N GLN A 43 -9.30 9.50 -8.33
CA GLN A 43 -9.82 8.48 -7.42
C GLN A 43 -10.44 7.29 -8.16
N THR A 44 -11.17 7.54 -9.25
CA THR A 44 -11.95 6.52 -9.96
C THR A 44 -11.19 5.84 -11.09
N LYS A 45 -10.16 6.49 -11.66
CA LYS A 45 -9.40 5.94 -12.81
C LYS A 45 -7.92 5.72 -12.50
N ARG A 46 -7.18 6.79 -12.22
CA ARG A 46 -5.70 6.71 -12.15
C ARG A 46 -5.19 5.97 -10.92
N ARG A 47 -5.79 6.19 -9.75
CA ARG A 47 -5.40 5.47 -8.52
C ARG A 47 -5.61 3.96 -8.64
N PRO A 48 -6.77 3.44 -9.11
CA PRO A 48 -6.94 2.02 -9.36
C PRO A 48 -5.93 1.45 -10.35
N GLU A 49 -5.66 2.17 -11.44
CA GLU A 49 -4.67 1.78 -12.46
C GLU A 49 -3.26 1.65 -11.88
N LEU A 50 -2.79 2.66 -11.14
CA LEU A 50 -1.48 2.62 -10.48
C LEU A 50 -1.39 1.47 -9.48
N LEU A 51 -2.41 1.27 -8.64
CA LEU A 51 -2.44 0.16 -7.69
C LEU A 51 -2.33 -1.19 -8.41
N GLU A 52 -2.94 -1.33 -9.58
CA GLU A 52 -2.83 -2.56 -10.37
C GLU A 52 -1.44 -2.73 -10.98
N LEU A 53 -0.82 -1.67 -11.51
CA LEU A 53 0.55 -1.71 -12.00
C LEU A 53 1.53 -2.15 -10.91
N PHE A 54 1.38 -1.63 -9.68
CA PHE A 54 2.21 -2.03 -8.53
C PHE A 54 1.96 -3.47 -8.09
N ARG A 55 0.69 -3.94 -8.09
CA ARG A 55 0.37 -5.34 -7.78
C ARG A 55 0.95 -6.30 -8.81
N ALA A 56 0.91 -5.95 -10.09
CA ALA A 56 1.38 -6.82 -11.15
C ALA A 56 2.92 -6.88 -11.24
N ASN A 57 3.61 -5.77 -10.97
CA ASN A 57 5.04 -5.64 -11.31
C ASN A 57 5.98 -5.49 -10.11
N VAL A 58 5.49 -5.11 -8.92
CA VAL A 58 6.38 -4.75 -7.79
C VAL A 58 6.12 -5.61 -6.56
N TYR A 59 4.91 -5.53 -6.00
CA TYR A 59 4.61 -6.13 -4.69
C TYR A 59 3.88 -7.47 -4.77
N GLY A 60 3.36 -7.82 -5.95
CA GLY A 60 2.46 -8.95 -6.10
C GLY A 60 1.03 -8.63 -5.64
N ARG A 61 0.12 -9.57 -5.90
CA ARG A 61 -1.27 -9.49 -5.42
C ARG A 61 -1.34 -10.02 -4.00
N ALA A 62 -1.88 -9.22 -3.08
CA ALA A 62 -2.22 -9.70 -1.75
C ALA A 62 -3.22 -10.86 -1.88
N PRO A 63 -2.87 -12.09 -1.45
CA PRO A 63 -3.69 -13.27 -1.73
C PRO A 63 -4.97 -13.35 -0.90
N ILE A 64 -5.10 -12.48 0.10
CA ILE A 64 -6.17 -12.54 1.09
C ILE A 64 -6.57 -11.13 1.51
N GLU A 65 -7.88 -10.91 1.58
CA GLU A 65 -8.46 -9.77 2.28
C GLU A 65 -8.27 -9.92 3.80
N ARG A 66 -8.72 -8.92 4.56
CA ARG A 66 -8.71 -8.99 6.03
C ARG A 66 -9.34 -10.32 6.51
N PRO A 67 -8.60 -11.15 7.27
CA PRO A 67 -9.12 -12.43 7.74
C PRO A 67 -10.42 -12.26 8.53
N ARG A 68 -11.46 -13.03 8.17
CA ARG A 68 -12.79 -12.95 8.83
C ARG A 68 -12.73 -13.29 10.32
N ASN A 69 -11.76 -14.10 10.72
CA ASN A 69 -11.57 -14.54 12.10
C ASN A 69 -10.47 -13.78 12.84
N LEU A 70 -10.12 -12.57 12.39
CA LEU A 70 -9.17 -11.72 13.09
C LEU A 70 -9.70 -11.39 14.50
N LYS A 71 -9.03 -11.90 15.53
CA LYS A 71 -9.35 -11.69 16.95
C LYS A 71 -8.32 -10.79 17.60
N PHE A 72 -8.80 -9.91 18.48
CA PHE A 72 -7.98 -8.99 19.26
C PHE A 72 -8.08 -9.36 20.73
N GLU A 73 -6.96 -9.61 21.37
CA GLU A 73 -6.89 -9.93 22.79
C GLU A 73 -5.89 -8.99 23.46
N VAL A 74 -6.33 -8.26 24.49
CA VAL A 74 -5.41 -7.44 25.28
C VAL A 74 -4.74 -8.36 26.30
N SER A 75 -3.49 -8.71 26.05
CA SER A 75 -2.72 -9.64 26.88
C SER A 75 -1.98 -8.96 28.03
N GLY A 76 -1.96 -7.62 28.06
CA GLY A 76 -1.37 -6.87 29.17
C GLY A 76 -1.75 -5.39 29.12
N VAL A 77 -1.92 -4.80 30.30
CA VAL A 77 -2.16 -3.37 30.48
C VAL A 77 -1.29 -2.87 31.63
N GLN A 78 -0.54 -1.81 31.40
CA GLN A 78 0.20 -1.07 32.41
C GLN A 78 -0.22 0.39 32.34
N LYS A 79 -0.89 0.89 33.38
CA LYS A 79 -1.49 2.24 33.38
C LYS A 79 -0.49 3.37 33.65
N ASP A 80 0.66 3.05 34.22
CA ASP A 80 1.67 3.98 34.72
C ASP A 80 2.98 3.89 33.92
N ALA A 81 2.92 3.43 32.68
CA ALA A 81 4.10 3.35 31.83
C ALA A 81 4.69 4.75 31.59
N MET A 82 5.99 4.80 31.33
CA MET A 82 6.73 6.05 31.12
C MET A 82 6.55 7.05 32.28
N ASN A 83 6.74 6.58 33.53
CA ASN A 83 6.57 7.39 34.74
C ASN A 83 5.18 8.01 34.88
N GLY A 84 4.13 7.26 34.51
CA GLY A 84 2.75 7.73 34.57
C GLY A 84 2.29 8.57 33.37
N ALA A 85 3.14 8.79 32.37
CA ALA A 85 2.79 9.57 31.19
C ALA A 85 1.97 8.80 30.14
N ALA A 86 1.83 7.47 30.29
CA ALA A 86 1.05 6.66 29.37
C ALA A 86 0.49 5.37 29.98
N THR A 87 -0.63 4.92 29.44
CA THR A 87 -1.08 3.53 29.52
C THR A 87 -0.49 2.72 28.37
N ARG A 88 0.33 1.72 28.69
CA ARG A 88 0.85 0.71 27.76
C ARG A 88 -0.09 -0.50 27.67
N LYS A 89 -0.38 -0.97 26.45
CA LYS A 89 -1.16 -2.18 26.18
C LYS A 89 -0.36 -3.14 25.28
N HIS A 90 -0.37 -4.42 25.63
CA HIS A 90 0.03 -5.51 24.74
C HIS A 90 -1.24 -6.10 24.12
N ILE A 91 -1.32 -6.13 22.80
CA ILE A 91 -2.50 -6.61 22.07
C ILE A 91 -2.07 -7.71 21.10
N LYS A 92 -2.59 -8.91 21.27
CA LYS A 92 -2.38 -10.03 20.36
C LYS A 92 -3.49 -10.06 19.32
N LEU A 93 -3.12 -9.92 18.05
CA LEU A 93 -3.99 -10.04 16.89
C LEU A 93 -3.80 -11.43 16.31
N SER A 94 -4.75 -12.34 16.51
CA SER A 94 -4.68 -13.70 15.95
C SER A 94 -5.60 -13.85 14.74
N PHE A 95 -5.17 -14.59 13.73
CA PHE A 95 -5.92 -14.83 12.50
C PHE A 95 -5.59 -16.20 11.90
N SER A 96 -6.42 -16.66 10.96
CA SER A 96 -6.08 -17.80 10.10
C SER A 96 -6.26 -17.45 8.63
N GLY A 97 -5.50 -18.09 7.77
CA GLY A 97 -5.61 -18.00 6.32
C GLY A 97 -5.14 -19.27 5.63
N PRO A 98 -4.97 -19.25 4.30
CA PRO A 98 -4.50 -20.41 3.53
C PRO A 98 -3.16 -20.98 4.00
N GLY A 99 -2.30 -20.14 4.61
CA GLY A 99 -1.02 -20.55 5.20
C GLY A 99 -1.08 -21.02 6.66
N GLY A 100 -2.28 -21.23 7.23
CA GLY A 100 -2.46 -21.66 8.61
C GLY A 100 -2.82 -20.53 9.56
N GLN A 101 -2.44 -20.66 10.84
CA GLN A 101 -2.72 -19.67 11.88
C GLN A 101 -1.52 -18.75 12.11
N GLY A 102 -1.77 -17.47 12.34
CA GLY A 102 -0.76 -16.46 12.61
C GLY A 102 -1.18 -15.53 13.74
N ALA A 103 -0.19 -14.86 14.34
CA ALA A 103 -0.44 -13.82 15.32
C ALA A 103 0.52 -12.63 15.15
N ILE A 104 0.00 -11.43 15.31
CA ILE A 104 0.76 -10.18 15.37
C ILE A 104 0.64 -9.63 16.80
N ASN A 105 1.76 -9.36 17.46
CA ASN A 105 1.76 -8.73 18.77
C ASN A 105 2.00 -7.23 18.61
N VAL A 106 1.02 -6.42 19.01
CA VAL A 106 1.06 -4.96 18.96
C VAL A 106 1.36 -4.42 20.34
N LEU A 107 2.33 -3.51 20.40
CA LEU A 107 2.64 -2.71 21.58
C LEU A 107 2.08 -1.30 21.37
N LEU A 108 1.13 -0.89 22.21
CA LEU A 108 0.46 0.41 22.09
C LEU A 108 0.68 1.23 23.36
N PHE A 109 1.08 2.50 23.21
CA PHE A 109 1.13 3.48 24.30
C PHE A 109 0.08 4.56 24.03
N VAL A 110 -0.73 4.87 25.04
CA VAL A 110 -1.76 5.90 25.00
C VAL A 110 -1.49 6.89 26.13
N PRO A 111 -1.34 8.20 25.87
CA PRO A 111 -1.22 9.20 26.92
C PRO A 111 -2.39 9.17 27.91
#